data_AF-A0A9N9JND3-F1
#
_entry.id   AF-A0A9N9JND3-F1
#
_cell.length_a   1.000
_cell.length_b   1.000
_cell.length_c   1.000
_cell.angle_alpha   90.00
_cell.angle_beta   90.00
_cell.angle_gamma   90.00
#
_symmetry.space_group_name_H-M   'P 1'
#
loop_
_entity.id
_entity.type
_entity.pdbx_description
1 polymer ?
#
loop_
_entity_poly.entity_id
_entity_poly.type
_entity_poly.pdbx_seq_one_letter_code
_entity_poly.pdbx_strand_id
1 'polypeptide(L)'
;GIYNYCTSSRMNPGFTSEPLAGPGANLSNNRGANLMGSDLYQNLQRYLERYLHTIRELTLVSWRDYMFMHVERHVMAAVLKLIERQRNGESVETVALGLDDADSTKSTLDVYKEHFQKPFVEASEVYYKAESEKFVSENSVTEYMKKAEARLREEENRVKLYLHQ
;
A
#
# COMPACT_ATOMS: atom_id res chain seq x y z
N GLY A 1 18.15 27.42 -31.57
CA GLY A 1 17.05 27.34 -32.54
C GLY A 1 15.98 26.44 -31.97
N ILE A 2 14.76 26.95 -31.81
CA ILE A 2 13.61 26.19 -31.30
C ILE A 2 13.01 25.43 -32.49
N TYR A 3 13.03 24.10 -32.46
CA TYR A 3 12.41 23.27 -33.50
C TYR A 3 10.91 23.17 -33.22
N ASN A 4 10.11 23.89 -34.01
CA ASN A 4 8.65 23.78 -34.03
C ASN A 4 8.24 22.64 -34.97
N TYR A 5 7.83 21.51 -34.41
CA TYR A 5 7.14 20.45 -35.16
C TYR A 5 5.65 20.76 -35.21
N CYS A 6 5.27 21.70 -36.08
CA CYS A 6 3.87 21.95 -36.42
C CYS A 6 3.55 21.30 -37.77
N THR A 7 2.83 20.18 -37.76
CA THR A 7 2.19 19.62 -38.96
C THR A 7 0.98 20.50 -39.29
N SER A 8 1.15 21.36 -40.29
CA SER A 8 0.17 22.38 -40.64
C SER A 8 -1.07 21.78 -41.30
N SER A 9 -2.22 21.86 -40.64
CA SER A 9 -3.52 21.98 -41.32
C SER A 9 -3.94 23.44 -41.19
N ARG A 10 -3.58 24.26 -42.19
CA ARG A 10 -4.02 25.66 -42.25
C ARG A 10 -5.54 25.70 -42.34
N MET A 11 -6.19 26.01 -41.23
CA MET A 11 -7.53 26.57 -41.15
C MET A 11 -7.39 28.10 -41.20
N ASN A 12 -7.89 28.77 -42.24
CA ASN A 12 -8.48 30.11 -42.14
C ASN A 12 -9.23 30.54 -43.44
N PRO A 13 -10.07 31.58 -43.40
CA PRO A 13 -11.40 31.59 -44.02
C PRO A 13 -11.50 32.67 -45.11
N GLY A 14 -12.60 32.67 -45.87
CA GLY A 14 -13.02 33.85 -46.64
C GLY A 14 -12.59 33.92 -48.10
N PHE A 15 -13.59 33.74 -48.97
CA PHE A 15 -13.92 34.50 -50.18
C PHE A 15 -12.84 34.68 -51.28
N THR A 16 -12.99 33.94 -52.39
CA THR A 16 -13.30 34.46 -53.75
C THR A 16 -13.44 33.30 -54.77
N SER A 17 -14.59 33.28 -55.46
CA SER A 17 -14.90 32.77 -56.82
C SER A 17 -14.16 31.56 -57.43
N GLU A 18 -14.94 30.53 -57.79
CA GLU A 18 -14.70 29.51 -58.84
C GLU A 18 -14.34 30.12 -60.23
N PRO A 19 -13.84 29.37 -61.26
CA PRO A 19 -14.05 27.92 -61.51
C PRO A 19 -12.84 27.12 -62.06
N LEU A 20 -12.92 25.78 -61.97
CA LEU A 20 -12.73 24.80 -63.07
C LEU A 20 -12.38 23.41 -62.51
N ALA A 21 -13.18 22.41 -62.90
CA ALA A 21 -12.98 21.01 -62.57
C ALA A 21 -11.73 20.43 -63.26
N GLY A 22 -10.93 19.67 -62.49
CA GLY A 22 -9.85 18.81 -62.98
C GLY A 22 -9.53 17.72 -61.94
N PRO A 23 -9.12 16.51 -62.37
CA PRO A 23 -9.49 15.26 -61.73
C PRO A 23 -8.44 14.73 -60.74
N GLY A 24 -8.90 14.16 -59.63
CA GLY A 24 -8.12 13.23 -58.80
C GLY A 24 -7.16 13.88 -57.81
N ALA A 25 -7.67 14.39 -56.68
CA ALA A 25 -6.84 14.67 -55.51
C ALA A 25 -6.99 13.53 -54.49
N ASN A 26 -5.95 12.70 -54.43
CA ASN A 26 -5.79 11.53 -53.57
C ASN A 26 -6.22 11.75 -52.11
N LEU A 27 -7.30 11.09 -51.68
CA LEU A 27 -7.63 10.86 -50.26
C LEU A 27 -6.70 9.84 -49.56
N SER A 28 -5.61 9.43 -50.20
CA SER A 28 -4.75 8.35 -49.69
C SER A 28 -3.56 8.83 -48.84
N ASN A 29 -3.17 10.11 -48.91
CA ASN A 29 -1.88 10.53 -48.35
C ASN A 29 -1.87 10.94 -46.87
N ASN A 30 -3.03 11.04 -46.21
CA ASN A 30 -3.11 11.43 -44.79
C ASN A 30 -3.22 10.25 -43.82
N ARG A 31 -3.44 9.02 -44.31
CA ARG A 31 -3.60 7.84 -43.42
C ARG A 31 -2.27 7.36 -42.87
N GLY A 32 -1.20 7.40 -43.66
CA GLY A 32 0.14 6.96 -43.21
C GLY A 32 0.73 7.85 -42.11
N ALA A 33 0.57 9.17 -42.21
CA ALA A 33 1.04 10.11 -41.20
C ALA A 33 0.23 10.05 -39.90
N ASN A 34 -1.09 9.83 -39.97
CA ASN A 34 -1.93 9.60 -38.79
C ASN A 34 -1.59 8.28 -38.06
N LEU A 35 -1.29 7.22 -38.80
CA LEU A 35 -0.86 5.93 -38.23
C LEU A 35 0.51 6.04 -37.54
N MET A 36 1.50 6.67 -38.20
CA MET A 36 2.81 6.93 -37.59
C MET A 36 2.71 7.83 -36.36
N GLY A 37 1.88 8.87 -36.40
CA GLY A 37 1.61 9.73 -35.25
C GLY A 37 1.00 8.94 -34.09
N SER A 38 -0.06 8.16 -34.34
CA SER A 38 -0.69 7.34 -33.31
C SER A 38 0.26 6.30 -32.74
N ASP A 39 1.11 5.68 -33.55
CA ASP A 39 2.08 4.68 -33.10
C ASP A 39 3.18 5.31 -32.23
N LEU A 40 3.63 6.52 -32.57
CA LEU A 40 4.55 7.31 -31.75
C LEU A 40 3.93 7.67 -30.39
N TYR A 41 2.68 8.14 -30.37
CA TYR A 41 1.96 8.42 -29.12
C TYR A 41 1.77 7.15 -28.27
N GLN A 42 1.38 6.04 -28.89
CA GLN A 42 1.19 4.76 -28.21
C GLN A 42 2.51 4.17 -27.66
N ASN A 43 3.61 4.34 -28.38
CA ASN A 43 4.93 3.93 -27.90
C ASN A 43 5.41 4.81 -26.74
N LEU A 44 5.18 6.13 -26.82
CA LEU A 44 5.48 7.06 -25.73
C LEU A 44 4.66 6.73 -24.48
N GLN A 45 3.36 6.49 -24.63
CA GLN A 45 2.48 6.08 -23.53
C GLN A 45 2.98 4.78 -22.87
N ARG A 46 3.25 3.74 -23.67
CA ARG A 46 3.80 2.47 -23.16
C ARG A 46 5.17 2.60 -22.50
N TYR A 47 5.99 3.54 -22.96
CA TYR A 47 7.29 3.82 -22.33
C TYR A 47 7.09 4.49 -20.97
N LEU A 48 6.22 5.50 -20.89
CA LEU A 48 5.91 6.21 -19.65
C LEU A 48 5.27 5.29 -18.61
N GLU A 49 4.29 4.45 -19.01
CA GLU A 49 3.67 3.47 -18.12
C GLU A 49 4.72 2.52 -17.53
N ARG A 50 5.58 1.94 -18.38
CA ARG A 50 6.66 1.05 -17.92
C ARG A 50 7.65 1.76 -17.01
N TYR A 51 8.06 2.97 -17.37
CA TYR A 51 8.99 3.76 -16.57
C TYR A 51 8.42 4.12 -15.20
N LEU A 52 7.13 4.49 -15.12
CA LEU A 52 6.44 4.75 -13.85
C LEU A 52 6.29 3.49 -13.00
N HIS A 53 5.98 2.35 -13.61
CA HIS A 53 5.96 1.07 -12.88
C HIS A 53 7.33 0.72 -12.29
N THR A 54 8.40 0.86 -13.07
CA THR A 54 9.77 0.63 -12.60
C THR A 54 10.16 1.59 -11.47
N ILE A 55 9.84 2.88 -11.58
CA ILE A 55 10.11 3.84 -10.50
C ILE A 55 9.34 3.44 -9.24
N ARG A 56 8.06 3.08 -9.36
CA ARG A 56 7.25 2.66 -8.21
C ARG A 56 7.90 1.46 -7.51
N GLU A 57 8.28 0.44 -8.25
CA GLU A 57 8.96 -0.74 -7.70
C GLU A 57 10.28 -0.39 -7.02
N LEU A 58 11.14 0.38 -7.69
CA LEU A 58 12.42 0.83 -7.13
C LEU A 58 12.24 1.70 -5.87
N THR A 59 11.21 2.55 -5.86
CA THR A 59 10.88 3.42 -4.73
C THR A 59 10.38 2.61 -3.54
N LEU A 60 9.53 1.61 -3.77
CA LEU A 60 9.04 0.70 -2.71
C LEU A 60 10.19 -0.11 -2.10
N VAL A 61 11.10 -0.63 -2.93
CA VAL A 61 12.30 -1.33 -2.48
C VAL A 61 13.20 -0.40 -1.66
N SER A 62 13.48 0.80 -2.17
CA SER A 62 14.32 1.78 -1.47
C SER A 62 13.67 2.23 -0.15
N TRP A 63 12.37 2.47 -0.14
CA TRP A 63 11.63 2.83 1.07
C TRP A 63 11.71 1.73 2.13
N ARG A 64 11.55 0.46 1.72
CA ARG A 64 11.68 -0.69 2.61
C ARG A 64 13.09 -0.76 3.22
N ASP A 65 14.11 -0.66 2.38
CA ASP A 65 15.49 -0.89 2.81
C ASP A 65 16.05 0.28 3.64
N TYR A 66 15.69 1.53 3.31
CA TYR A 66 16.24 2.72 3.98
C TYR A 66 15.34 3.33 5.04
N MET A 67 14.02 3.26 4.92
CA MET A 67 13.09 3.89 5.88
C MET A 67 12.49 2.86 6.82
N PHE A 68 11.84 1.82 6.29
CA PHE A 68 11.16 0.81 7.11
C PHE A 68 12.14 0.08 8.05
N MET A 69 13.30 -0.36 7.57
CA MET A 69 14.29 -1.05 8.43
C MET A 69 14.80 -0.20 9.61
N HIS A 70 14.79 1.13 9.49
CA HIS A 70 15.22 2.03 10.57
C HIS A 70 14.09 2.37 11.54
N VAL A 71 12.85 2.39 11.03
CA VAL A 71 11.67 2.84 11.78
C VAL A 71 10.90 1.67 12.40
N GLU A 72 11.01 0.47 11.84
CA GLU A 72 10.31 -0.75 12.25
C GLU A 72 10.47 -1.00 13.75
N ARG A 73 11.70 -1.04 14.27
CA ARG A 73 11.93 -1.26 15.72
C ARG A 73 11.19 -0.27 16.61
N HIS A 74 11.14 1.00 16.23
CA HIS A 74 10.47 2.04 17.01
C HIS A 74 8.94 1.93 16.90
N VAL A 75 8.44 1.62 15.70
CA VAL A 75 7.01 1.39 15.47
C VAL A 75 6.53 0.16 16.21
N MET A 76 7.25 -0.96 16.12
CA MET A 76 6.91 -2.19 16.84
C MET A 76 6.91 -1.95 18.35
N ALA A 77 7.94 -1.30 18.89
CA ALA A 77 7.96 -0.95 20.32
C ALA A 77 6.78 -0.05 20.73
N ALA A 78 6.42 0.94 19.90
CA ALA A 78 5.29 1.81 20.16
C ALA A 78 3.95 1.06 20.12
N VAL A 79 3.76 0.18 19.14
CA VAL A 79 2.56 -0.65 19.00
C VAL A 79 2.43 -1.62 20.18
N LEU A 80 3.50 -2.29 20.59
CA LEU A 80 3.47 -3.17 21.76
C LEU A 80 3.11 -2.40 23.04
N LYS A 81 3.65 -1.20 23.22
CA LYS A 81 3.29 -0.33 24.35
C LYS A 81 1.83 0.11 24.29
N LEU A 82 1.30 0.35 23.10
CA LEU A 82 -0.11 0.68 22.89
C LEU A 82 -1.02 -0.48 23.31
N ILE A 83 -0.67 -1.69 22.90
CA ILE A 83 -1.36 -2.94 23.24
C ILE A 83 -1.31 -3.20 24.74
N GLU A 84 -0.19 -2.93 25.40
CA GLU A 84 -0.05 -3.05 26.85
C GLU A 84 -0.96 -2.06 27.60
N ARG A 85 -1.01 -0.80 27.17
CA ARG A 85 -1.91 0.22 27.73
C ARG A 85 -3.38 -0.17 27.57
N GLN A 86 -3.74 -0.72 26.41
CA GLN A 86 -5.09 -1.23 26.17
C GLN A 86 -5.44 -2.42 27.09
N ARG A 87 -4.50 -3.34 27.34
CA ARG A 87 -4.68 -4.47 28.30
C ARG A 87 -4.90 -4.00 29.73
N ASN A 88 -4.34 -2.86 30.09
CA ASN A 88 -4.52 -2.20 31.38
C ASN A 88 -5.85 -1.41 31.47
N GLY A 89 -6.67 -1.43 30.42
CA GLY A 89 -7.99 -0.79 30.40
C GLY A 89 -7.99 0.67 29.94
N GLU A 90 -6.89 1.17 29.38
CA GLU A 90 -6.88 2.50 28.79
C GLU A 90 -7.64 2.50 27.45
N SER A 91 -8.50 3.51 27.25
CA SER A 91 -9.15 3.74 25.96
C SER A 91 -8.12 4.26 24.97
N VAL A 92 -7.64 3.38 24.10
CA VAL A 92 -6.69 3.71 23.06
C VAL A 92 -7.31 3.46 21.69
N GLU A 93 -7.04 4.35 20.73
CA GLU A 93 -7.48 4.20 19.36
C GLU A 93 -6.94 2.90 18.76
N THR A 94 -7.85 2.06 18.25
CA THR A 94 -7.57 0.75 17.69
C THR A 94 -6.63 0.92 16.49
N VAL A 95 -5.36 0.53 16.63
CA VAL A 95 -4.45 0.44 15.49
C VAL A 95 -4.87 -0.76 14.64
N ALA A 96 -5.43 -0.48 13.47
CA ALA A 96 -5.64 -1.50 12.46
C ALA A 96 -4.28 -1.96 11.95
N LEU A 97 -3.86 -3.16 12.32
CA LEU A 97 -2.64 -3.81 11.82
C LEU A 97 -2.85 -4.42 10.43
N GLY A 98 -3.75 -3.80 9.64
CA GLY A 98 -4.32 -4.32 8.41
C GLY A 98 -3.25 -4.84 7.47
N LEU A 99 -3.16 -6.16 7.39
CA LEU A 99 -2.65 -6.82 6.21
C LEU A 99 -3.80 -6.74 5.21
N ASP A 100 -3.61 -6.05 4.10
CA ASP A 100 -4.58 -6.05 3.00
C ASP A 100 -4.70 -7.49 2.48
N ASP A 101 -5.86 -8.12 2.65
CA ASP A 101 -6.12 -9.49 2.15
C ASP A 101 -5.92 -9.59 0.63
N ALA A 102 -6.01 -8.46 -0.07
CA ALA A 102 -5.80 -8.35 -1.51
C ALA A 102 -4.32 -8.41 -1.94
N ASP A 103 -3.36 -8.16 -1.05
CA ASP A 103 -1.92 -8.09 -1.37
C ASP A 103 -1.04 -8.81 -0.34
N SER A 104 -1.44 -10.02 0.04
CA SER A 104 -0.62 -10.92 0.87
C SER A 104 0.47 -11.59 0.03
N THR A 105 1.47 -10.81 -0.40
CA THR A 105 2.68 -11.40 -0.96
C THR A 105 3.44 -12.15 0.14
N LYS A 106 4.11 -13.24 -0.21
CA LYS A 106 4.93 -14.03 0.73
C LYS A 106 5.91 -13.15 1.52
N SER A 107 6.45 -12.10 0.88
CA SER A 107 7.34 -11.12 1.53
C SER A 107 6.64 -10.31 2.62
N THR A 108 5.39 -9.89 2.42
CA THR A 108 4.61 -9.15 3.42
C THR A 108 4.34 -10.03 4.65
N LEU A 109 4.02 -11.31 4.42
CA LEU A 109 3.77 -12.27 5.50
C LEU A 109 5.05 -12.58 6.31
N ASP A 110 6.18 -12.75 5.64
CA ASP A 110 7.46 -13.03 6.31
C ASP A 110 7.90 -11.83 7.16
N VAL A 111 7.73 -10.59 6.67
CA VAL A 111 8.00 -9.37 7.44
C VAL A 111 7.11 -9.30 8.68
N TYR A 112 5.79 -9.57 8.55
CA TYR A 112 4.88 -9.60 9.69
C TYR A 112 5.32 -10.62 10.76
N LYS A 113 5.64 -11.85 10.33
CA LYS A 113 6.07 -12.93 11.23
C LYS A 113 7.34 -12.57 11.99
N GLU A 114 8.33 -12.03 11.28
CA GLU A 114 9.65 -11.73 11.82
C GLU A 114 9.62 -10.52 12.75
N HIS A 115 9.00 -9.42 12.30
CA HIS A 115 9.12 -8.12 12.93
C HIS A 115 7.98 -7.81 13.92
N PHE A 116 6.78 -8.33 13.68
CA PHE A 116 5.64 -8.06 14.57
C PHE A 116 5.25 -9.28 15.41
N GLN A 117 4.98 -10.43 14.78
CA GLN A 117 4.40 -11.58 15.47
C GLN A 117 5.32 -12.13 16.57
N LYS A 118 6.61 -12.34 16.28
CA LYS A 118 7.58 -12.85 17.25
C LYS A 118 7.68 -11.92 18.49
N PRO A 119 8.01 -10.61 18.36
CA PRO A 119 8.05 -9.71 19.52
C PRO A 119 6.72 -9.57 20.25
N PHE A 120 5.59 -9.62 19.54
CA PHE A 120 4.27 -9.55 20.14
C PHE A 120 3.95 -10.74 21.03
N VAL A 121 4.28 -11.96 20.58
CA VAL A 121 4.06 -13.18 21.37
C VAL A 121 4.99 -13.19 22.58
N GLU A 122 6.27 -12.87 22.40
CA GLU A 122 7.25 -12.79 23.51
C GLU A 122 6.83 -11.76 24.57
N ALA A 123 6.45 -10.55 24.16
CA ALA A 123 6.00 -9.51 25.08
C ALA A 123 4.70 -9.91 25.81
N SER A 124 3.78 -10.60 25.11
CA SER A 124 2.54 -11.09 25.71
C SER A 124 2.79 -12.21 26.72
N GLU A 125 3.70 -13.13 26.42
CA GLU A 125 4.11 -14.19 27.34
C GLU A 125 4.71 -13.60 28.62
N VAL A 126 5.65 -12.66 28.50
CA VAL A 126 6.26 -11.97 29.64
C VAL A 126 5.21 -11.26 30.49
N TYR A 127 4.27 -10.56 29.86
CA TYR A 127 3.19 -9.85 30.56
C TYR A 127 2.30 -10.81 31.37
N TYR A 128 1.79 -11.88 30.75
CA TYR A 128 0.90 -12.82 31.45
C TYR A 128 1.64 -13.67 32.47
N LYS A 129 2.92 -13.97 32.25
CA LYS A 129 3.76 -14.63 33.25
C LYS A 129 3.91 -13.76 34.50
N ALA A 130 4.27 -12.48 34.34
CA ALA A 130 4.36 -11.56 35.47
C ALA A 130 3.00 -11.32 36.15
N GLU A 131 1.91 -11.20 35.39
CA GLU A 131 0.55 -11.04 35.94
C GLU A 131 0.13 -12.28 36.75
N SER A 132 0.39 -13.48 36.23
CA SER A 132 0.03 -14.75 36.88
C SER A 132 0.84 -14.99 38.15
N GLU A 133 2.16 -14.79 38.14
CA GLU A 133 3.02 -14.94 39.31
C GLU A 133 2.57 -14.01 40.45
N LYS A 134 2.31 -12.73 40.12
CA LYS A 134 1.78 -11.77 41.10
C LYS A 134 0.41 -12.21 41.63
N PHE A 135 -0.51 -12.59 40.74
CA PHE A 135 -1.88 -12.91 41.13
C PHE A 135 -1.99 -14.19 41.96
N VAL A 136 -1.23 -15.23 41.64
CA VAL A 136 -1.19 -16.49 42.40
C VAL A 136 -0.58 -16.30 43.79
N SER A 137 0.35 -15.34 43.96
CA SER A 137 0.90 -15.04 45.29
C SER A 137 -0.12 -14.37 46.24
N GLU A 138 -1.14 -13.70 45.68
CA GLU A 138 -2.14 -12.93 46.43
C GLU A 138 -3.51 -13.62 46.50
N ASN A 139 -3.81 -14.56 45.59
CA ASN A 139 -5.15 -15.13 45.40
C ASN A 139 -5.16 -16.67 45.31
N SER A 140 -6.34 -17.26 45.55
CA SER A 140 -6.52 -18.71 45.40
C SER A 140 -6.48 -19.17 43.94
N VAL A 141 -6.11 -20.44 43.73
CA VAL A 141 -6.06 -21.07 42.40
C VAL A 141 -7.39 -20.98 41.65
N THR A 142 -8.52 -21.04 42.36
CA THR A 142 -9.86 -20.93 41.77
C THR A 142 -10.11 -19.54 41.17
N GLU A 143 -9.66 -18.48 41.84
CA GLU A 143 -9.77 -17.10 41.33
C GLU A 143 -8.82 -16.87 40.16
N TYR A 144 -7.63 -17.49 40.18
CA TYR A 144 -6.71 -17.47 39.04
C TYR A 144 -7.34 -18.09 37.78
N MET A 145 -7.98 -19.25 37.90
CA MET A 145 -8.63 -19.91 36.76
C MET A 145 -9.76 -19.07 36.15
N LYS A 146 -10.60 -18.43 36.99
CA LYS A 146 -11.65 -17.52 36.51
C LYS A 146 -11.07 -16.30 35.79
N LYS A 147 -10.00 -15.72 36.34
CA LYS A 147 -9.34 -14.55 35.74
C LYS A 147 -8.67 -14.91 34.40
N ALA A 148 -8.00 -16.06 34.33
CA ALA A 148 -7.39 -16.55 33.11
C ALA A 148 -8.44 -16.77 32.00
N GLU A 149 -9.58 -17.38 32.33
CA GLU A 149 -10.68 -17.58 31.36
C GLU A 149 -11.25 -16.25 30.85
N ALA A 150 -11.44 -15.26 31.74
CA ALA A 150 -11.90 -13.94 31.35
C ALA A 150 -10.91 -13.25 30.39
N ARG A 151 -9.61 -13.29 30.69
CA ARG A 151 -8.57 -12.71 29.82
C ARG A 151 -8.48 -13.37 28.46
N LEU A 152 -8.61 -14.70 28.38
CA LEU A 152 -8.63 -15.40 27.10
C LEU A 152 -9.81 -14.94 26.23
N ARG A 153 -10.98 -14.75 26.83
CA ARG A 153 -12.17 -14.25 26.12
C ARG A 153 -11.99 -12.81 25.63
N GLU A 154 -11.35 -11.96 26.42
CA GLU A 154 -10.99 -10.59 26.01
C GLU A 154 -10.05 -10.59 24.81
N GLU A 155 -9.00 -11.42 24.83
CA GLU A 155 -8.04 -11.53 23.73
C GLU A 155 -8.69 -12.10 22.47
N GLU A 156 -9.56 -13.11 22.58
CA GLU A 156 -10.30 -13.66 21.43
C GLU A 156 -11.19 -12.60 20.76
N ASN A 157 -11.90 -11.80 21.56
CA ASN A 157 -12.70 -10.69 21.05
C ASN A 157 -11.84 -9.60 20.41
N ARG A 158 -10.64 -9.38 20.93
CA ARG A 158 -9.70 -8.40 20.40
C ARG A 158 -9.10 -8.82 19.07
N VAL A 159 -8.77 -10.10 18.88
CA VAL A 159 -8.33 -10.61 17.58
C VAL A 159 -9.40 -10.38 16.51
N LYS A 160 -10.68 -10.60 16.83
CA LYS A 160 -11.79 -10.33 15.91
C LYS A 160 -11.87 -8.85 15.51
N LEU A 161 -11.57 -7.93 16.42
CA LEU A 161 -11.54 -6.49 16.14
C LEU A 161 -10.38 -6.09 15.23
N TYR A 162 -9.22 -6.75 15.33
CA TYR A 162 -8.04 -6.46 14.51
C TYR A 162 -8.02 -7.18 13.16
N LEU A 163 -8.74 -8.30 13.01
CA LEU A 163 -8.69 -9.18 11.85
C LEU A 163 -9.95 -9.13 10.95
N HIS A 164 -10.90 -8.23 11.23
CA HIS A 164 -12.06 -8.01 10.35
C HIS A 164 -12.14 -6.55 9.91
N GLN A 165 -11.66 -6.31 8.69
CA GLN A 165 -12.26 -5.37 7.75
C GLN A 165 -11.95 -5.78 6.31
#